data_AF-A0A535AY16-F1
#
_entry.id   AF-A0A535AY16-F1
#
_cell.length_a   1.000
_cell.length_b   1.000
_cell.length_c   1.000
_cell.angle_alpha   90.00
_cell.angle_beta   90.00
_cell.angle_gamma   90.00
#
_symmetry.space_group_name_H-M   'P 1'
#
loop_
_entity.id
_entity.type
_entity.pdbx_description
1 polymer ?
#
loop_
_entity_poly.entity_id
_entity_poly.type
_entity_poly.pdbx_seq_one_letter_code
_entity_poly.pdbx_strand_id
1 'polypeptide(L)'
;MVESSARARDFYGEKLGLPVRAEEGDYSVAELEGVKHFGLWTLRDAAMSMFGREEWPADLIRPQVTIEFEVDDVSAAVAELRSRGIEVRQDAKVEPWGQTTARLLSPEGILLGLTYTPWLREGKE
;
A
#
# COMPACT_ATOMS: atom_id res chain seq x y z
N MET A 1 7.63 4.27 -1.18
CA MET A 1 7.01 5.61 -1.17
C MET A 1 7.83 6.53 -2.07
N VAL A 2 7.20 7.43 -2.80
CA VAL A 2 7.88 8.38 -3.69
C VAL A 2 7.36 9.80 -3.44
N GLU A 3 8.21 10.80 -3.66
CA GLU A 3 7.81 12.20 -3.51
C GLU A 3 7.18 12.76 -4.80
N SER A 4 7.63 12.27 -5.95
CA SER A 4 7.16 12.70 -7.27
C SER A 4 7.04 11.49 -8.18
N SER A 5 5.85 11.28 -8.74
CA SER A 5 5.55 10.23 -9.72
C SER A 5 6.47 10.31 -10.95
N ALA A 6 6.73 11.53 -11.44
CA ALA A 6 7.64 11.77 -12.57
C ALA A 6 9.08 11.35 -12.26
N ARG A 7 9.64 11.79 -11.12
CA ARG A 7 11.00 11.40 -10.69
C ARG A 7 11.12 9.91 -10.45
N ALA A 8 10.07 9.29 -9.90
CA ALA A 8 10.03 7.85 -9.67
C ALA A 8 10.03 7.07 -10.99
N ARG A 9 9.22 7.47 -11.98
CA ARG A 9 9.20 6.82 -13.30
C ARG A 9 10.53 6.94 -14.04
N ASP A 10 11.18 8.10 -13.99
CA ASP A 10 12.55 8.26 -14.54
C ASP A 10 13.55 7.33 -13.84
N PHE A 11 13.54 7.28 -12.52
CA PHE A 11 14.50 6.45 -11.78
C PHE A 11 14.24 4.95 -11.95
N TYR A 12 13.04 4.47 -11.64
CA TYR A 12 12.71 3.05 -11.68
C TYR A 12 12.52 2.52 -13.11
N GLY A 13 11.90 3.32 -13.99
CA GLY A 13 11.66 2.94 -15.39
C GLY A 13 12.89 3.13 -16.25
N GLU A 14 13.31 4.37 -16.48
CA GLU A 14 14.36 4.69 -17.46
C GLU A 14 15.76 4.27 -16.99
N LYS A 15 16.11 4.57 -15.73
CA LYS A 15 17.49 4.33 -15.23
C LYS A 15 17.73 2.92 -14.73
N LEU A 16 16.76 2.32 -14.05
CA LEU A 16 16.85 0.94 -13.57
C LEU A 16 16.31 -0.08 -14.58
N GLY A 17 15.62 0.36 -15.63
CA GLY A 17 15.10 -0.53 -16.67
C GLY A 17 13.92 -1.39 -16.24
N LEU A 18 13.20 -1.02 -15.16
CA LEU A 18 12.02 -1.76 -14.72
C LEU A 18 10.83 -1.45 -15.63
N PRO A 19 9.90 -2.39 -15.84
CA PRO A 19 8.72 -2.20 -16.70
C PRO A 19 7.65 -1.38 -15.98
N VAL A 20 7.97 -0.14 -15.61
CA VAL A 20 7.06 0.77 -14.89
C VAL A 20 5.98 1.28 -15.84
N ARG A 21 4.72 1.19 -15.41
CA ARG A 21 3.54 1.71 -16.10
C ARG A 21 2.82 2.70 -15.19
N ALA A 22 2.41 3.82 -15.74
CA ALA A 22 1.55 4.76 -15.03
C ALA A 22 0.12 4.22 -15.02
N GLU A 23 -0.52 4.32 -13.86
CA GLU A 23 -1.94 4.01 -13.67
C GLU A 23 -2.71 5.33 -13.47
N GLU A 24 -3.90 5.26 -12.88
CA GLU A 24 -4.69 6.46 -12.59
C GLU A 24 -3.97 7.42 -11.61
N GLY A 25 -3.94 8.71 -11.97
CA GLY A 25 -3.34 9.77 -11.14
C GLY A 25 -1.80 9.69 -11.07
N ASP A 26 -1.25 9.84 -9.87
CA ASP A 26 0.20 9.79 -9.61
C ASP A 26 0.71 8.37 -9.33
N TYR A 27 -0.19 7.39 -9.37
CA TYR A 27 0.13 6.02 -9.07
C TYR A 27 0.81 5.34 -10.27
N SER A 28 1.80 4.48 -9.98
CA SER A 28 2.49 3.68 -11.01
C SER A 28 2.78 2.29 -10.46
N VAL A 29 2.85 1.31 -11.35
CA VAL A 29 3.09 -0.09 -11.02
C VAL A 29 4.24 -0.63 -11.87
N ALA A 30 4.98 -1.61 -11.37
CA ALA A 30 5.84 -2.45 -12.20
C ALA A 30 5.51 -3.93 -11.95
N GLU A 31 5.49 -4.73 -13.00
CA GLU A 31 5.39 -6.18 -12.87
C GLU A 31 6.79 -6.77 -12.74
N LEU A 32 7.06 -7.38 -11.59
CA LEU A 32 8.35 -7.97 -11.27
C LEU A 32 8.15 -9.43 -10.88
N GLU A 33 8.92 -10.33 -11.47
CA GLU A 33 8.88 -11.75 -11.12
C GLU A 33 9.18 -11.96 -9.62
N GLY A 34 8.39 -12.80 -8.96
CA GLY A 34 8.51 -13.06 -7.51
C GLY A 34 7.87 -12.00 -6.61
N VAL A 35 7.40 -10.88 -7.16
CA VAL A 35 6.69 -9.84 -6.41
C VAL A 35 5.20 -9.89 -6.78
N LYS A 36 4.33 -10.03 -5.77
CA LYS A 36 2.87 -10.03 -5.99
C LYS A 36 2.39 -8.71 -6.60
N HIS A 37 2.96 -7.60 -6.13
CA HIS A 37 2.61 -6.26 -6.55
C HIS A 37 3.71 -5.26 -6.20
N PHE A 38 4.15 -4.45 -7.16
CA PHE A 38 5.14 -3.39 -6.91
C PHE A 38 4.54 -2.03 -7.29
N GLY A 39 4.07 -1.31 -6.27
CA GLY A 39 3.44 0.00 -6.41
C GLY A 39 4.35 1.17 -6.03
N LEU A 40 4.38 2.20 -6.86
CA LEU A 40 4.99 3.49 -6.58
C LEU A 40 3.89 4.46 -6.12
N TRP A 41 3.77 4.60 -4.80
CA TRP A 41 2.80 5.49 -4.16
C TRP A 41 3.44 6.81 -3.76
N THR A 42 2.74 7.92 -4.02
CA THR A 42 3.15 9.18 -3.42
C THR A 42 2.81 9.21 -1.93
N LEU A 43 3.50 10.06 -1.17
CA LEU A 43 3.11 10.29 0.23
C LEU A 43 1.69 10.85 0.36
N ARG A 44 1.23 11.61 -0.64
CA ARG A 44 -0.15 12.11 -0.72
C ARG A 44 -1.15 10.97 -0.85
N ASP A 45 -0.88 10.00 -1.74
CA ASP A 45 -1.76 8.83 -1.91
C ASP A 45 -1.84 8.01 -0.63
N ALA A 46 -0.70 7.81 0.03
CA ALA A 46 -0.64 7.11 1.32
C ALA A 46 -1.42 7.85 2.42
N ALA A 47 -1.31 9.17 2.48
CA ALA A 47 -2.05 9.99 3.44
C ALA A 47 -3.57 9.94 3.18
N MET A 48 -3.99 10.07 1.91
CA MET A 48 -5.39 9.97 1.51
C MET A 48 -5.97 8.61 1.88
N SER A 49 -5.20 7.55 1.62
CA SER A 49 -5.65 6.20 1.86
C SER A 49 -5.78 5.86 3.35
N MET A 50 -4.83 6.33 4.17
CA MET A 50 -4.76 6.04 5.60
C MET A 50 -5.60 6.98 6.47
N PHE A 51 -5.71 8.26 6.10
CA PHE A 51 -6.32 9.30 6.93
C PHE A 51 -7.47 10.05 6.25
N GLY A 52 -7.73 9.80 4.96
CA GLY A 52 -8.76 10.52 4.20
C GLY A 52 -8.41 11.98 3.91
N ARG A 53 -7.12 12.36 3.97
CA ARG A 53 -6.63 13.72 3.70
C ARG A 53 -5.30 13.71 2.96
N GLU A 54 -4.97 14.81 2.30
CA GLU A 54 -3.80 14.87 1.41
C GLU A 54 -2.47 14.92 2.16
N GLU A 55 -2.46 15.49 3.38
CA GLU A 55 -1.26 15.69 4.17
C GLU A 55 -1.01 14.56 5.16
N TRP A 56 0.20 14.02 5.11
CA TRP A 56 0.71 13.13 6.14
C TRP A 56 0.84 13.88 7.47
N PRO A 57 0.28 13.37 8.58
CA PRO A 57 0.41 14.00 9.90
C PRO A 57 1.87 14.26 10.29
N ALA A 58 2.18 15.49 10.73
CA ALA A 58 3.54 15.90 11.07
C ALA A 58 4.10 15.24 12.35
N ASP A 59 3.20 14.73 13.20
CA ASP A 59 3.48 13.98 14.42
C ASP A 59 3.80 12.50 14.15
N LEU A 60 3.61 12.02 12.91
CA LEU A 60 3.94 10.65 12.51
C LEU A 60 5.20 10.62 11.65
N ILE A 61 5.99 9.56 11.82
CA ILE A 61 7.14 9.29 10.95
C ILE A 61 6.65 9.15 9.51
N ARG A 62 7.33 9.84 8.58
CA ARG A 62 7.04 9.71 7.14
C ARG A 62 7.50 8.34 6.62
N PRO A 63 6.59 7.49 6.13
CA PRO A 63 6.94 6.16 5.65
C PRO A 63 7.80 6.26 4.39
N GLN A 64 8.92 5.54 4.36
CA GLN A 64 9.75 5.38 3.16
C GLN A 64 9.26 4.21 2.29
N VAL A 65 8.61 3.23 2.91
CA VAL A 65 8.10 2.01 2.28
C VAL A 65 6.72 1.67 2.82
N THR A 66 5.93 1.00 1.99
CA THR A 66 4.72 0.29 2.41
C THR A 66 4.93 -1.20 2.21
N ILE A 67 4.47 -2.02 3.14
CA ILE A 67 4.49 -3.48 3.04
C ILE A 67 3.07 -3.98 3.26
N GLU A 68 2.55 -4.73 2.30
CA GLU A 68 1.19 -5.27 2.35
C GLU A 68 1.24 -6.79 2.55
N PHE A 69 0.57 -7.27 3.60
CA PHE A 69 0.39 -8.68 3.89
C PHE A 69 -0.93 -9.15 3.29
N GLU A 70 -0.83 -10.06 2.34
CA GLU A 70 -1.99 -10.69 1.73
C GLU A 70 -2.60 -11.74 2.69
N VAL A 71 -3.86 -11.56 3.06
CA VAL A 71 -4.60 -12.39 4.03
C VAL A 71 -5.93 -12.87 3.43
N ASP A 72 -6.47 -13.95 3.99
CA ASP A 72 -7.76 -14.51 3.55
C ASP A 72 -8.98 -13.72 4.02
N ASP A 73 -8.88 -13.09 5.20
CA ASP A 73 -9.93 -12.24 5.76
C ASP A 73 -9.27 -11.04 6.48
N VAL A 74 -9.45 -9.86 5.89
CA VAL A 74 -8.89 -8.61 6.43
C VAL A 74 -9.56 -8.23 7.75
N SER A 75 -10.87 -8.45 7.89
CA SER A 75 -11.62 -8.09 9.11
C SER A 75 -11.20 -8.97 10.28
N ALA A 76 -11.04 -10.28 10.03
CA ALA A 76 -10.55 -11.22 11.04
C ALA A 76 -9.11 -10.87 11.45
N ALA A 77 -8.22 -10.57 10.50
CA ALA A 77 -6.85 -10.16 10.79
C ALA A 77 -6.79 -8.86 11.60
N VAL A 78 -7.63 -7.86 11.28
CA VAL A 78 -7.76 -6.63 12.08
C VAL A 78 -8.22 -6.92 13.50
N ALA A 79 -9.23 -7.78 13.68
CA ALA A 79 -9.72 -8.17 15.00
C ALA A 79 -8.63 -8.86 15.83
N GLU A 80 -7.84 -9.74 15.20
CA GLU A 80 -6.69 -10.39 15.84
C GLU A 80 -5.64 -9.36 16.28
N LEU A 81 -5.23 -8.43 15.40
CA LEU A 81 -4.26 -7.39 15.75
C LEU A 81 -4.75 -6.53 16.93
N ARG A 82 -6.02 -6.10 16.90
CA ARG A 82 -6.63 -5.32 18.00
C ARG A 82 -6.64 -6.09 19.32
N SER A 83 -6.93 -7.39 19.29
CA SER A 83 -6.91 -8.24 20.50
C SER A 83 -5.51 -8.31 21.15
N ARG A 84 -4.47 -8.07 20.35
CA ARG A 84 -3.06 -8.02 20.78
C ARG A 84 -2.58 -6.61 21.14
N GLY A 85 -3.49 -5.63 21.19
CA GLY A 85 -3.18 -4.24 21.54
C GLY A 85 -2.56 -3.42 20.41
N ILE A 86 -2.63 -3.89 19.16
CA ILE A 86 -2.10 -3.16 18.01
C ILE A 86 -3.14 -2.16 17.50
N GLU A 87 -2.71 -0.92 17.33
CA GLU A 87 -3.54 0.15 16.80
C GLU A 87 -3.69 0.03 15.27
N VAL A 88 -4.91 -0.27 14.82
CA VAL A 88 -5.29 -0.22 13.40
C VAL A 88 -5.86 1.16 13.08
N ARG A 89 -5.22 1.88 12.17
CA ARG A 89 -5.49 3.30 11.86
C ARG A 89 -6.59 3.45 10.81
N GLN A 90 -6.57 2.60 9.80
CA GLN A 90 -7.66 2.45 8.85
C GLN A 90 -8.24 1.05 9.01
N ASP A 91 -9.50 0.97 9.43
CA ASP A 91 -10.23 -0.30 9.55
C ASP A 91 -10.43 -0.97 8.18
N ALA A 92 -10.81 -2.24 8.19
CA ALA A 92 -11.10 -3.00 6.99
C ALA A 92 -12.15 -2.27 6.13
N LYS A 93 -11.80 -1.97 4.88
CA LYS A 93 -12.69 -1.34 3.91
C LYS A 93 -12.49 -1.94 2.52
N VAL A 94 -13.54 -1.95 1.72
CA VAL A 94 -13.46 -2.32 0.30
C VAL A 94 -13.11 -1.06 -0.48
N GLU A 95 -11.99 -1.09 -1.18
CA GLU A 95 -11.56 -0.02 -2.08
C GLU A 95 -12.41 -0.01 -3.37
N PRO A 96 -12.52 1.11 -4.09
CA PRO A 96 -13.33 1.21 -5.31
C PRO A 96 -13.00 0.18 -6.39
N TRP A 97 -11.76 -0.28 -6.42
CA TRP A 97 -11.26 -1.30 -7.35
C TRP A 97 -11.44 -2.75 -6.85
N GLY A 98 -12.14 -2.96 -5.73
CA GLY A 98 -12.55 -4.29 -5.23
C GLY A 98 -11.59 -4.98 -4.26
N GLN A 99 -10.41 -4.42 -4.00
CA GLN A 99 -9.51 -4.91 -2.96
C GLN A 99 -10.07 -4.57 -1.57
N THR A 100 -9.98 -5.49 -0.61
CA THR A 100 -10.22 -5.15 0.80
C THR A 100 -8.90 -4.81 1.47
N THR A 101 -8.83 -3.69 2.17
CA THR A 101 -7.61 -3.21 2.80
C THR A 101 -7.85 -2.79 4.25
N ALA A 102 -6.84 -2.96 5.10
CA ALA A 102 -6.71 -2.28 6.39
C ALA A 102 -5.27 -1.76 6.53
N ARG A 103 -5.06 -0.67 7.26
CA ARG A 103 -3.75 -0.03 7.38
C ARG A 103 -3.37 0.31 8.81
N LEU A 104 -2.10 0.13 9.12
CA LEU A 104 -1.49 0.43 10.41
C LEU A 104 -0.04 0.92 10.23
N LEU A 105 0.56 1.40 11.31
CA LEU A 105 1.99 1.74 11.36
C LEU A 105 2.73 0.76 12.28
N SER A 106 3.92 0.34 11.86
CA SER A 106 4.87 -0.29 12.78
C SER A 106 5.42 0.75 13.78
N PRO A 107 6.01 0.32 14.89
CA PRO A 107 6.69 1.23 15.83
C PRO A 107 7.76 2.11 15.18
N GLU A 108 8.40 1.63 14.11
CA GLU A 108 9.42 2.32 13.33
C GLU A 108 8.84 3.25 12.24
N GLY A 109 7.51 3.31 12.09
CA GLY A 109 6.85 4.15 11.09
C GLY A 109 6.72 3.53 9.70
N ILE A 110 6.85 2.21 9.57
CA ILE A 110 6.54 1.52 8.31
C ILE A 110 5.02 1.52 8.12
N LEU A 111 4.55 1.91 6.94
CA LEU A 111 3.15 1.74 6.57
C LEU A 111 2.92 0.26 6.27
N LEU A 112 2.08 -0.38 7.07
CA LEU A 112 1.68 -1.76 6.88
C LEU A 112 0.26 -1.82 6.35
N GLY A 113 0.02 -2.72 5.39
CA GLY A 113 -1.30 -3.07 4.89
C GLY A 113 -1.65 -4.52 5.21
N LEU A 114 -2.91 -4.77 5.53
CA LEU A 114 -3.53 -6.09 5.42
C LEU A 114 -4.44 -6.05 4.20
N THR A 115 -4.25 -6.98 3.26
CA THR A 115 -4.95 -6.93 1.99
C THR A 115 -5.58 -8.26 1.63
N TYR A 116 -6.79 -8.17 1.06
CA TYR A 116 -7.37 -9.25 0.28
C TYR A 116 -7.55 -8.74 -1.14
N THR A 117 -6.87 -9.39 -2.06
CA THR A 117 -6.74 -8.99 -3.46
C THR A 117 -7.35 -10.08 -4.35
N PRO A 118 -8.60 -9.92 -4.81
CA PRO A 118 -9.32 -10.99 -5.51
C PRO A 118 -8.55 -11.57 -6.70
N TRP A 119 -7.98 -10.70 -7.55
CA TRP A 119 -7.28 -11.12 -8.77
C TRP A 119 -5.92 -11.81 -8.52
N LEU A 120 -5.33 -11.70 -7.32
CA LEU A 120 -4.13 -12.47 -6.97
C LEU A 120 -4.46 -13.92 -6.56
N ARG A 121 -5.75 -14.26 -6.49
CA ARG A 121 -6.26 -15.59 -6.11
C ARG A 121 -6.80 -16.35 -7.32
N GLU A 122 -7.10 -15.64 -8.40
CA GLU A 122 -7.46 -16.23 -9.69
C GLU A 122 -6.24 -16.95 -10.26
N GLY A 123 -6.29 -18.29 -10.30
CA GLY A 123 -5.19 -19.15 -10.74
C GLY A 123 -4.58 -20.05 -9.64
N LYS A 124 -5.09 -20.02 -8.41
CA LYS A 124 -4.85 -21.08 -7.41
C LYS A 124 -5.99 -22.10 -7.47
N GLU A 125 -5.95 -23.00 -8.45
CA GLU A 125 -6.61 -24.31 -8.35
C GLU A 125 -5.70 -25.31 -7.61
#